data_AF-A0A260BEI3-F1
#
_entry.id   AF-A0A260BEI3-F1
#
_cell.length_a   1.000
_cell.length_b   1.000
_cell.length_c   1.000
_cell.angle_alpha   90.00
_cell.angle_beta   90.00
_cell.angle_gamma   90.00
#
_symmetry.space_group_name_H-M   'P 1'
#
loop_
_entity.id
_entity.type
_entity.pdbx_description
1 polymer ?
#
loop_
_entity_poly.entity_id
_entity_poly.type
_entity_poly.pdbx_seq_one_letter_code
_entity_poly.pdbx_strand_id
1 'polypeptide(L)'
;MTVQIDSLAIGTDTADTAAADVDQLFDEVSTLDATILDAIERRTRMARTLAAATSDATASDHAADVYGDLGNDGHAFSRMLSRLAQMTR
;
A
#
# COMPACT_ATOMS: atom_id res chain seq x y z
N MET A 1 -41.63 21.84 -41.39
CA MET A 1 -40.16 21.80 -41.26
C MET A 1 -39.86 20.94 -40.03
N THR A 2 -39.52 19.68 -40.22
CA THR A 2 -39.27 18.71 -39.14
C THR A 2 -37.77 18.67 -38.88
N VAL A 3 -37.36 19.00 -37.65
CA VAL A 3 -35.96 18.93 -37.22
C VAL A 3 -35.63 17.46 -36.97
N GLN A 4 -34.76 16.91 -37.80
CA GLN A 4 -34.21 15.58 -37.64
C GLN A 4 -33.06 15.69 -36.63
N ILE A 5 -33.21 15.07 -35.45
CA ILE A 5 -32.12 14.98 -34.47
C ILE A 5 -31.29 13.77 -34.85
N ASP A 6 -30.27 14.00 -35.68
CA ASP A 6 -29.23 13.01 -35.89
C ASP A 6 -28.39 12.90 -34.60
N SER A 7 -28.40 11.70 -34.04
CA SER A 7 -27.31 11.08 -33.29
C SER A 7 -26.80 11.78 -32.02
N LEU A 8 -27.45 11.46 -30.90
CA LEU A 8 -26.86 11.57 -29.56
C LEU A 8 -26.17 10.23 -29.19
N ALA A 9 -25.17 9.83 -29.97
CA ALA A 9 -24.35 8.62 -29.71
C ALA A 9 -22.92 8.98 -29.26
N ILE A 10 -22.71 10.18 -28.72
CA ILE A 10 -21.43 10.68 -28.23
C ILE A 10 -21.61 10.91 -26.74
N GLY A 11 -21.40 9.88 -25.92
CA GLY A 11 -21.52 10.01 -24.47
C GLY A 11 -21.38 8.70 -23.70
N THR A 12 -21.61 7.56 -24.34
CA THR A 12 -21.44 6.23 -23.73
C THR A 12 -20.00 5.74 -23.80
N ASP A 13 -19.33 5.93 -24.95
CA ASP A 13 -17.99 5.40 -25.23
C ASP A 13 -16.91 5.94 -24.26
N THR A 14 -16.99 7.22 -23.90
CA THR A 14 -16.07 7.87 -22.95
C THR A 14 -16.32 7.51 -21.49
N ALA A 15 -17.57 7.16 -21.15
CA ALA A 15 -17.93 6.77 -19.78
C ALA A 15 -17.55 5.30 -19.52
N ASP A 16 -17.74 4.43 -20.52
CA ASP A 16 -17.36 3.02 -20.45
C ASP A 16 -15.83 2.83 -20.43
N THR A 17 -15.08 3.65 -21.17
CA THR A 17 -13.61 3.65 -21.11
C THR A 17 -13.09 4.15 -19.76
N ALA A 18 -13.66 5.23 -19.22
CA ALA A 18 -13.28 5.72 -17.89
C ALA A 18 -13.61 4.70 -16.77
N ALA A 19 -14.70 3.93 -16.91
CA ALA A 19 -15.02 2.86 -15.96
C ALA A 19 -14.03 1.68 -16.06
N ALA A 20 -13.66 1.26 -17.27
CA ALA A 20 -12.66 0.21 -17.48
C ALA A 20 -11.28 0.59 -16.92
N ASP A 21 -10.88 1.86 -17.05
CA ASP A 21 -9.63 2.38 -16.49
C ASP A 21 -9.64 2.35 -14.94
N VAL A 22 -10.80 2.60 -14.32
CA VAL A 22 -10.96 2.55 -12.87
C VAL A 22 -10.89 1.11 -12.34
N ASP A 23 -11.52 0.16 -13.02
CA ASP A 23 -11.45 -1.26 -12.66
C ASP A 23 -10.00 -1.76 -12.74
N GLN A 24 -9.25 -1.35 -13.76
CA GLN A 24 -7.82 -1.66 -13.87
C GLN A 24 -7.00 -1.10 -12.69
N LEU A 25 -7.26 0.13 -12.27
CA LEU A 25 -6.60 0.73 -11.11
C LEU A 25 -6.93 -0.02 -9.80
N PHE A 26 -8.15 -0.53 -9.65
CA PHE A 26 -8.52 -1.34 -8.50
C PHE A 26 -7.75 -2.67 -8.46
N ASP A 27 -7.62 -3.34 -9.60
CA ASP A 27 -6.84 -4.58 -9.70
C ASP A 27 -5.35 -4.34 -9.41
N GLU A 28 -4.81 -3.20 -9.88
CA GLU A 28 -3.44 -2.79 -9.59
C GLU A 28 -3.24 -2.53 -8.09
N VAL A 29 -4.13 -1.76 -7.46
CA VAL A 29 -4.07 -1.50 -6.00
C VAL A 29 -4.18 -2.80 -5.21
N SER A 30 -5.06 -3.72 -5.61
CA SER A 30 -5.17 -5.02 -4.94
C SER A 30 -3.88 -5.84 -5.02
N THR A 31 -3.20 -5.80 -6.17
CA THR A 31 -1.90 -6.46 -6.36
C THR A 31 -0.80 -5.81 -5.52
N LEU A 32 -0.79 -4.48 -5.44
CA LEU A 32 0.14 -3.73 -4.61
C LEU A 32 -0.09 -4.03 -3.12
N ASP A 33 -1.33 -4.07 -2.67
CA ASP A 33 -1.68 -4.39 -1.29
C ASP A 33 -1.22 -5.79 -0.88
N ALA A 34 -1.43 -6.79 -1.74
CA ALA A 34 -0.91 -8.15 -1.51
C ALA A 34 0.63 -8.14 -1.36
N THR A 35 1.32 -7.40 -2.24
CA THR A 35 2.78 -7.26 -2.21
C THR A 35 3.26 -6.56 -0.93
N ILE A 36 2.56 -5.52 -0.47
CA ILE A 36 2.86 -4.80 0.76
C ILE A 36 2.70 -5.73 1.97
N LEU A 37 1.63 -6.53 2.02
CA LEU A 37 1.38 -7.47 3.11
C LEU A 37 2.48 -8.54 3.21
N ASP A 38 2.89 -9.11 2.08
CA ASP A 38 3.98 -10.09 2.02
C ASP A 38 5.32 -9.48 2.50
N ALA A 39 5.61 -8.25 2.09
CA ALA A 39 6.81 -7.53 2.51
C ALA A 39 6.81 -7.26 4.03
N ILE A 40 5.66 -6.87 4.59
CA ILE A 40 5.49 -6.66 6.03
C ILE A 40 5.69 -7.96 6.79
N GLU A 41 5.10 -9.08 6.36
CA GLU A 41 5.28 -10.38 6.99
C GLU A 41 6.76 -10.78 7.05
N ARG A 42 7.47 -10.64 5.92
CA ARG A 42 8.90 -10.93 5.83
C ARG A 42 9.73 -10.02 6.76
N ARG A 43 9.44 -8.72 6.78
CA ARG A 43 10.09 -7.74 7.66
C ARG A 43 9.90 -8.11 9.13
N THR A 44 8.67 -8.46 9.52
CA THR A 44 8.32 -8.87 10.88
C THR A 44 9.06 -10.14 11.29
N ARG A 45 9.13 -11.15 10.40
CA ARG A 45 9.90 -12.37 10.66
C ARG A 45 11.39 -12.07 10.88
N MET A 46 11.99 -11.26 10.01
CA MET A 46 13.39 -10.85 10.12
C MET A 46 13.67 -10.09 11.42
N ALA A 47 12.80 -9.14 11.78
CA ALA A 47 12.95 -8.37 13.02
C ALA A 47 12.93 -9.26 14.26
N ARG A 48 12.07 -10.29 14.29
CA ARG A 48 12.02 -11.27 15.40
C ARG A 48 13.26 -12.15 15.45
N THR A 49 13.71 -12.65 14.29
CA THR A 49 14.95 -13.44 14.22
C THR A 49 16.15 -12.63 14.69
N LEU A 50 16.24 -11.36 14.28
CA LEU A 50 17.29 -10.45 14.74
C LEU A 50 17.21 -10.27 16.26
N ALA A 51 16.03 -9.93 16.80
CA ALA A 51 15.87 -9.73 18.24
C ALA A 51 16.23 -10.97 19.08
N ALA A 52 15.88 -12.16 18.61
CA ALA A 52 16.27 -13.41 19.26
C ALA A 52 17.79 -13.65 19.21
N ALA A 53 18.45 -13.25 18.12
CA ALA A 53 19.89 -13.37 17.95
C ALA A 53 20.70 -12.29 18.69
N THR A 54 20.10 -11.13 18.95
CA THR A 54 20.76 -9.95 19.54
C THR A 54 20.29 -9.64 20.96
N SER A 55 19.59 -10.56 21.65
CA SER A 55 19.04 -10.31 22.99
C SER A 55 20.09 -9.92 24.07
N ASP A 56 21.38 -10.06 23.79
CA ASP A 56 22.50 -9.63 24.66
C ASP A 56 23.23 -8.37 24.16
N ALA A 57 22.91 -7.88 22.96
CA ALA A 57 23.47 -6.66 22.40
C ALA A 57 22.43 -5.55 22.50
N THR A 58 22.77 -4.46 23.19
CA THR A 58 21.99 -3.22 23.19
C THR A 58 21.92 -2.67 21.77
N ALA A 59 20.95 -3.13 20.99
CA ALA A 59 20.72 -2.69 19.63
C ALA A 59 20.25 -1.24 19.70
N SER A 60 21.16 -0.33 19.37
CA SER A 60 20.87 1.10 19.32
C SER A 60 19.86 1.34 18.19
N ASP A 61 18.65 1.76 18.58
CA ASP A 61 17.51 2.04 17.72
C ASP A 61 17.73 3.37 16.96
N HIS A 62 18.69 3.37 16.05
CA HIS A 62 18.92 4.44 15.08
C HIS A 62 18.62 3.92 13.68
N ALA A 63 17.42 3.36 13.52
CA ALA A 63 16.82 3.34 12.20
C ALA A 63 16.55 4.80 11.84
N ALA A 64 17.26 5.32 10.83
CA ALA A 64 16.89 6.57 10.16
C ALA A 64 15.38 6.58 9.86
N ASP A 65 14.78 7.75 9.67
CA ASP A 65 13.36 7.85 9.34
C ASP A 65 13.07 7.30 7.93
N VAL A 66 13.10 5.98 7.78
CA VAL A 66 13.01 5.23 6.51
C VAL A 66 11.72 5.55 5.76
N TYR A 67 10.71 6.02 6.49
CA TYR A 67 9.39 6.36 5.95
C TYR A 67 9.10 7.86 5.99
N GLY A 68 10.10 8.72 6.18
CA GLY A 68 9.93 10.17 6.25
C GLY A 68 9.28 10.79 5.01
N ASP A 69 9.43 10.15 3.84
CA ASP A 69 8.78 10.56 2.59
C ASP A 69 7.24 10.42 2.62
N LEU A 70 6.70 9.63 3.56
CA LEU A 70 5.26 9.54 3.83
C LEU A 70 4.76 10.64 4.78
N GLY A 71 5.64 11.56 5.19
CA GLY A 71 5.33 12.63 6.15
C GLY A 71 4.87 12.08 7.50
N ASN A 72 3.79 12.65 8.05
CA ASN A 72 3.27 12.24 9.35
C ASN A 72 2.83 10.76 9.40
N ASP A 73 2.36 10.21 8.29
CA ASP A 73 1.91 8.82 8.21
C ASP A 73 3.10 7.85 8.24
N GLY A 74 4.29 8.29 7.83
CA GLY A 74 5.52 7.51 7.93
C GLY A 74 5.87 7.13 9.37
N HIS A 75 5.71 8.06 10.31
CA HIS A 75 5.90 7.78 11.72
C HIS A 75 4.86 6.81 12.28
N ALA A 76 3.59 6.94 11.86
CA ALA A 76 2.54 6.00 12.27
C ALA A 76 2.81 4.60 11.72
N PHE A 77 3.22 4.50 10.46
CA PHE A 77 3.59 3.25 9.82
C PHE A 77 4.81 2.60 10.48
N SER A 78 5.86 3.36 10.76
CA SER A 78 7.04 2.87 11.50
C SER A 78 6.66 2.27 12.86
N ARG A 79 5.83 2.97 13.64
CA ARG A 79 5.32 2.47 14.93
C ARG A 79 4.49 1.20 14.78
N MET A 80 3.62 1.14 13.77
CA MET A 80 2.83 -0.06 13.47
C MET A 80 3.73 -1.26 13.20
N LEU A 81 4.75 -1.09 12.35
CA LEU A 81 5.67 -2.16 12.00
C LEU A 81 6.50 -2.65 13.21
N SER A 82 6.93 -1.73 14.08
CA SER A 82 7.61 -2.09 15.33
C SER A 82 6.69 -2.88 16.26
N ARG A 83 5.42 -2.47 16.39
CA ARG A 83 4.42 -3.20 17.18
C ARG A 83 4.18 -4.61 16.65
N LEU A 84 4.07 -4.79 15.33
CA LEU A 84 3.93 -6.11 14.71
C LEU A 84 5.11 -7.05 15.02
N ALA A 85 6.33 -6.51 15.05
CA ALA A 85 7.51 -7.29 15.44
C ALA A 85 7.45 -7.77 16.89
N GLN A 86 6.97 -6.93 17.80
CA GLN A 86 6.85 -7.22 19.24
C GLN A 86 5.68 -8.14 19.60
N MET A 87 4.62 -8.20 18.77
CA MET A 87 3.49 -9.09 19.01
C MET A 87 3.90 -10.55 18.80
N THR A 88 4.24 -11.24 19.89
CA THR A 88 4.42 -12.68 19.91
C THR A 88 3.07 -13.34 19.61
N ARG A 89 2.99 -14.11 18.52
CA ARG A 89 1.82 -14.95 18.23
C ARG A 89 2.01 -16.31 18.90
#